data_AF-A0A239LE14-F1
#
_entry.id   AF-A0A239LE14-F1
#
_cell.length_a   1.000
_cell.length_b   1.000
_cell.length_c   1.000
_cell.angle_alpha   90.00
_cell.angle_beta   90.00
_cell.angle_gamma   90.00
#
_symmetry.space_group_name_H-M   'P 1'
#
loop_
_entity.id
_entity.type
_entity.pdbx_description
1 polymer ?
#
loop_
_entity_poly.entity_id
_entity_poly.type
_entity_poly.pdbx_seq_one_letter_code
_entity_poly.pdbx_strand_id
1 'polypeptide(L)'
;MSEGFLARSEQIAGLGLLAEQISIDTMASHRYISDHAGLSSNIPGQILQRLAPFIAHYQEYTRTRQVHLSTNCGYIGSELRKAAWLYDDQEKKNYDALNAHTELIPVPIPRAGTSETPAVGNVQVYGSAADYGSPSGIDYPPPNPAVDDTRETIDEAAGWLGEVDRTIFELTGWSPLNEATLPISGNWNEIRRLGEAFDIAGRAMEAAAESLENGVLRVDEYWDGRAAQAFSDYSKRQIAAMYWEGPCGRTIHALAEAITEQIRNGVRTVVRKLVEMLEAEVDLGSGRSAMKVALKKIPIVGTAWQIESIIEILWKTMDLTMDLVRKIEDVVDRFAQFLDAITDPEGQINQSIERHLEPFNDALDRGKVAVDTAKTADITPVIFTPDERFSVGEGTQPWQDA
;
A
#
# COMPACT_ATOMS: atom_id res chain seq x y z
N MET A 1 31.54 -36.65 -20.68
CA MET A 1 31.23 -35.45 -21.47
C MET A 1 31.07 -34.35 -20.45
N SER A 2 32.06 -33.47 -20.33
CA SER A 2 31.92 -32.27 -19.51
C SER A 2 30.91 -31.37 -20.20
N GLU A 3 29.83 -31.01 -19.52
CA GLU A 3 29.02 -29.86 -19.94
C GLU A 3 29.97 -28.68 -20.06
N GLY A 4 30.06 -28.11 -21.27
CA GLY A 4 30.91 -26.95 -21.51
C GLY A 4 30.16 -25.72 -21.05
N PHE A 5 30.84 -24.86 -20.30
CA PHE A 5 30.33 -23.56 -19.88
C PHE A 5 29.83 -22.73 -21.07
N LEU A 6 28.66 -22.14 -20.89
CA LEU A 6 27.95 -21.28 -21.81
C LEU A 6 27.60 -19.96 -21.11
N ALA A 7 28.19 -18.87 -21.59
CA ALA A 7 27.79 -17.52 -21.19
C ALA A 7 27.73 -16.61 -22.42
N ARG A 8 26.53 -16.19 -22.84
CA ARG A 8 26.37 -15.21 -23.93
C ARG A 8 26.25 -13.80 -23.39
N SER A 9 27.34 -13.03 -23.52
CA SER A 9 27.44 -11.66 -23.02
C SER A 9 26.32 -10.75 -23.50
N GLU A 10 25.84 -10.90 -24.73
CA GLU A 10 24.72 -10.11 -25.25
C GLU A 10 23.43 -10.34 -24.44
N GLN A 11 23.15 -11.58 -24.08
CA GLN A 11 21.93 -11.94 -23.34
C GLN A 11 22.00 -11.49 -21.89
N ILE A 12 23.15 -11.69 -21.24
CA ILE A 12 23.41 -11.25 -19.86
C ILE A 12 23.31 -9.72 -19.77
N ALA A 13 23.91 -9.00 -20.72
CA ALA A 13 23.81 -7.54 -20.80
C ALA A 13 22.36 -7.07 -21.04
N GLY A 14 21.61 -7.76 -21.89
CA GLY A 14 20.20 -7.45 -22.17
C GLY A 14 19.33 -7.53 -20.91
N LEU A 15 19.47 -8.60 -20.13
CA LEU A 15 18.82 -8.71 -18.82
C LEU A 15 19.28 -7.62 -17.84
N GLY A 16 20.58 -7.27 -17.88
CA GLY A 16 21.12 -6.19 -17.07
C GLY A 16 20.45 -4.83 -17.34
N LEU A 17 20.21 -4.51 -18.62
CA LEU A 17 19.49 -3.30 -19.01
C LEU A 17 18.02 -3.32 -18.57
N LEU A 18 17.35 -4.46 -18.69
CA LEU A 18 15.97 -4.63 -18.20
C LEU A 18 15.88 -4.38 -16.69
N ALA A 19 16.79 -4.97 -15.90
CA ALA A 19 16.81 -4.80 -14.45
C ALA A 19 17.10 -3.35 -14.01
N GLU A 20 17.98 -2.66 -14.73
CA GLU A 20 18.24 -1.23 -14.50
C GLU A 20 17.03 -0.36 -14.84
N GLN A 21 16.33 -0.65 -15.95
CA GLN A 21 15.10 0.06 -16.30
C GLN A 21 14.00 -0.15 -15.25
N ILE A 22 13.82 -1.40 -14.79
CA ILE A 22 12.93 -1.71 -13.67
C ILE A 22 13.29 -0.88 -12.44
N SER A 23 14.58 -0.81 -12.08
CA SER A 23 15.06 -0.01 -10.95
C SER A 23 14.64 1.46 -11.07
N ILE A 24 14.84 2.06 -12.24
CA ILE A 24 14.50 3.46 -12.50
C ILE A 24 12.99 3.69 -12.37
N ASP A 25 12.20 2.83 -13.00
CA ASP A 25 10.74 2.99 -13.05
C ASP A 25 10.11 2.77 -11.68
N THR A 26 10.54 1.75 -10.93
CA THR A 26 10.00 1.46 -9.59
C THR A 26 10.48 2.43 -8.51
N MET A 27 11.62 3.11 -8.72
CA MET A 27 12.09 4.15 -7.78
C MET A 27 11.08 5.32 -7.64
N ALA A 28 10.20 5.51 -8.62
CA ALA A 28 9.11 6.48 -8.53
C ALA A 28 8.14 6.19 -7.38
N SER A 29 8.02 4.93 -6.93
CA SER A 29 7.14 4.54 -5.83
C SER A 29 7.46 5.27 -4.53
N HIS A 30 8.72 5.60 -4.29
CA HIS A 30 9.15 6.38 -3.13
C HIS A 30 8.37 7.70 -3.01
N ARG A 31 8.38 8.48 -4.09
CA ARG A 31 7.72 9.79 -4.13
C ARG A 31 6.21 9.60 -4.06
N TYR A 32 5.69 8.64 -4.83
CA TYR A 32 4.28 8.32 -4.85
C TYR A 32 3.72 7.99 -3.45
N ILE A 33 4.39 7.10 -2.70
CA ILE A 33 4.01 6.73 -1.33
C ILE A 33 4.10 7.95 -0.41
N SER A 34 5.15 8.77 -0.51
CA SER A 34 5.26 10.00 0.28
C SER A 34 4.11 10.99 0.02
N ASP A 35 3.72 11.15 -1.24
CA ASP A 35 2.72 12.14 -1.64
C ASP A 35 1.28 11.65 -1.43
N HIS A 36 1.04 10.34 -1.51
CA HIS A 36 -0.31 9.77 -1.57
C HIS A 36 -0.65 8.76 -0.48
N ALA A 37 0.32 8.11 0.17
CA ALA A 37 0.03 7.06 1.14
C ALA A 37 0.16 7.53 2.61
N GLY A 38 0.02 8.84 2.84
CA GLY A 38 -0.09 9.45 4.17
C GLY A 38 -1.48 10.07 4.40
N LEU A 39 -1.86 10.27 5.66
CA LEU A 39 -3.06 11.03 6.01
C LEU A 39 -2.90 12.50 5.60
N SER A 40 -3.94 13.06 4.98
CA SER A 40 -3.94 14.49 4.64
C SER A 40 -4.10 15.36 5.89
N SER A 41 -3.70 16.63 5.80
CA SER A 41 -3.93 17.61 6.86
C SER A 41 -5.40 18.01 7.04
N ASN A 42 -6.26 17.64 6.07
CA ASN A 42 -7.70 17.83 6.15
C ASN A 42 -8.32 16.72 7.00
N ILE A 43 -8.39 17.07 8.28
CA ILE A 43 -8.75 16.31 9.48
C ILE A 43 -9.68 15.11 9.21
N PRO A 44 -9.10 13.90 9.17
CA PRO A 44 -9.80 12.68 9.51
C PRO A 44 -10.38 12.82 10.93
N GLY A 45 -11.64 12.40 11.17
CA GLY A 45 -12.31 12.53 12.47
C GLY A 45 -11.53 11.92 13.65
N GLN A 46 -11.97 12.15 14.90
CA GLN A 46 -11.23 11.70 16.10
C GLN A 46 -10.84 10.22 16.06
N ILE A 47 -11.67 9.36 15.47
CA ILE A 47 -11.38 7.93 15.30
C ILE A 47 -10.21 7.69 14.34
N LEU A 48 -10.11 8.43 13.23
CA LEU A 48 -9.01 8.26 12.26
C LEU A 48 -7.69 8.82 12.74
N GLN A 49 -7.70 9.80 13.65
CA GLN A 49 -6.47 10.26 14.28
C GLN A 49 -5.77 9.14 15.05
N ARG A 50 -6.51 8.12 15.50
CA ARG A 50 -5.93 6.91 16.13
C ARG A 50 -5.13 6.06 15.14
N LEU A 51 -5.47 6.09 13.84
CA LEU A 51 -4.70 5.40 12.79
C LEU A 51 -3.42 6.13 12.40
N ALA A 52 -3.31 7.43 12.67
CA ALA A 52 -2.20 8.25 12.21
C ALA A 52 -0.80 7.65 12.48
N PRO A 53 -0.46 7.18 13.71
CA PRO A 53 0.84 6.58 13.96
C PRO A 53 1.07 5.28 13.16
N PHE A 54 0.05 4.44 13.02
CA PHE A 54 0.14 3.17 12.29
C PHE A 54 0.29 3.39 10.79
N ILE A 55 -0.48 4.32 10.21
CA ILE A 55 -0.37 4.71 8.81
C ILE A 55 1.00 5.31 8.54
N ALA A 56 1.48 6.24 9.38
CA ALA A 56 2.79 6.85 9.19
C ALA A 56 3.92 5.82 9.29
N HIS A 57 3.82 4.87 10.22
CA HIS A 57 4.78 3.78 10.34
C HIS A 57 4.77 2.87 9.11
N TYR A 58 3.59 2.41 8.69
CA TYR A 58 3.43 1.55 7.54
C TYR A 58 3.84 2.22 6.21
N GLN A 59 3.52 3.52 6.05
CA GLN A 59 3.95 4.35 4.93
C GLN A 59 5.47 4.36 4.81
N GLU A 60 6.17 4.65 5.92
CA GLU A 60 7.62 4.73 5.95
C GLU A 60 8.29 3.36 5.73
N TYR A 61 7.73 2.32 6.32
CA TYR A 61 8.19 0.94 6.15
C TYR A 61 8.07 0.50 4.69
N THR A 62 6.90 0.71 4.08
CA THR A 62 6.65 0.36 2.67
C THR A 62 7.52 1.19 1.73
N ARG A 63 7.65 2.49 1.97
CA ARG A 63 8.56 3.37 1.20
C ARG A 63 9.98 2.83 1.21
N THR A 64 10.51 2.50 2.39
CA THR A 64 11.89 2.03 2.55
C THR A 64 12.09 0.67 1.89
N ARG A 65 11.17 -0.27 2.10
CA ARG A 65 11.22 -1.61 1.50
C ARG A 65 11.15 -1.55 -0.01
N GLN A 66 10.26 -0.74 -0.58
CA GLN A 66 10.14 -0.60 -2.03
C GLN A 66 11.36 0.09 -2.68
N VAL A 67 11.98 1.05 -1.98
CA VAL A 67 13.28 1.62 -2.41
C VAL A 67 14.37 0.55 -2.41
N HIS A 68 14.41 -0.31 -1.38
CA HIS A 68 15.36 -1.42 -1.31
C HIS A 68 15.19 -2.37 -2.49
N LEU A 69 13.96 -2.83 -2.77
CA LEU A 69 13.65 -3.69 -3.91
C LEU A 69 14.04 -3.04 -5.25
N SER A 70 13.73 -1.76 -5.43
CA SER A 70 14.11 -0.99 -6.62
C SER A 70 15.63 -0.91 -6.77
N THR A 71 16.34 -0.64 -5.68
CA THR A 71 17.80 -0.51 -5.68
C THR A 71 18.48 -1.85 -5.98
N ASN A 72 17.96 -2.97 -5.46
CA ASN A 72 18.43 -4.31 -5.78
C ASN A 72 18.37 -4.59 -7.29
N CYS A 73 17.31 -4.17 -7.97
CA CYS A 73 17.22 -4.30 -9.43
C CYS A 73 18.34 -3.51 -10.15
N GLY A 74 18.69 -2.32 -9.64
CA GLY A 74 19.81 -1.52 -10.17
C GLY A 74 21.16 -2.18 -9.93
N TYR A 75 21.36 -2.83 -8.77
CA TYR A 75 22.55 -3.62 -8.50
C TYR A 75 22.64 -4.85 -9.40
N ILE A 76 21.54 -5.58 -9.59
CA ILE A 76 21.46 -6.67 -10.58
C ILE A 76 21.90 -6.16 -11.95
N GLY A 77 21.32 -5.05 -12.42
CA GLY A 77 21.66 -4.49 -13.74
C GLY A 77 23.14 -4.14 -13.89
N SER A 78 23.70 -3.51 -12.86
CA SER A 78 25.13 -3.13 -12.83
C SER A 78 26.05 -4.35 -12.84
N GLU A 79 25.72 -5.39 -12.09
CA GLU A 79 26.54 -6.60 -11.98
C GLU A 79 26.42 -7.50 -13.21
N LEU A 80 25.24 -7.62 -13.82
CA LEU A 80 25.08 -8.34 -15.08
C LEU A 80 25.83 -7.63 -16.21
N ARG A 81 25.90 -6.29 -16.19
CA ARG A 81 26.74 -5.53 -17.14
C ARG A 81 28.22 -5.81 -16.95
N LYS A 82 28.70 -5.90 -15.70
CA LYS A 82 30.08 -6.35 -15.40
C LYS A 82 30.32 -7.76 -15.92
N ALA A 83 29.39 -8.67 -15.66
CA ALA A 83 29.47 -10.07 -16.09
C ALA A 83 29.55 -10.19 -17.62
N ALA A 84 28.77 -9.41 -18.36
CA ALA A 84 28.81 -9.39 -19.82
C ALA A 84 30.20 -8.99 -20.35
N TRP A 85 30.82 -7.94 -19.80
CA TRP A 85 32.19 -7.55 -20.18
C TRP A 85 33.24 -8.56 -19.73
N LEU A 86 33.02 -9.26 -18.62
CA LEU A 86 33.90 -10.34 -18.16
C LEU A 86 33.84 -11.57 -19.08
N TYR A 87 32.68 -11.86 -19.65
CA TYR A 87 32.49 -13.01 -20.54
C TYR A 87 32.67 -12.68 -22.03
N ASP A 88 32.87 -11.40 -22.39
CA ASP A 88 33.05 -10.92 -23.78
C ASP A 88 34.18 -11.65 -24.52
N ASP A 89 35.28 -11.90 -23.81
CA ASP A 89 36.41 -12.66 -24.33
C ASP A 89 36.66 -13.88 -23.45
N GLN A 90 35.84 -14.92 -23.67
CA GLN A 90 35.92 -16.20 -22.95
C GLN A 90 37.32 -16.85 -23.04
N GLU A 91 38.12 -16.52 -24.05
CA GLU A 91 39.49 -17.03 -24.22
C GLU A 91 40.51 -16.33 -23.32
N LYS A 92 40.31 -15.05 -22.98
CA LYS A 92 41.31 -14.27 -22.21
C LYS A 92 41.17 -14.36 -20.69
N LYS A 93 40.01 -14.75 -20.15
CA LYS A 93 39.76 -14.96 -18.70
C LYS A 93 40.45 -13.90 -17.80
N ASN A 94 40.48 -12.65 -18.23
CA ASN A 94 41.20 -11.57 -17.55
C ASN A 94 40.34 -10.30 -17.49
N TYR A 95 40.60 -9.46 -16.51
CA TYR A 95 39.84 -8.24 -16.25
C TYR A 95 40.11 -7.12 -17.27
N ASP A 96 40.93 -7.34 -18.30
CA ASP A 96 41.37 -6.29 -19.22
C ASP A 96 40.20 -5.67 -19.99
N ALA A 97 39.28 -6.50 -20.51
CA ALA A 97 38.09 -6.04 -21.23
C ALA A 97 37.17 -5.21 -20.30
N LEU A 98 36.84 -5.74 -19.12
CA LEU A 98 36.05 -5.01 -18.12
C LEU A 98 36.70 -3.66 -17.76
N ASN A 99 38.00 -3.66 -17.48
CA ASN A 99 38.73 -2.48 -17.03
C ASN A 99 38.83 -1.41 -18.13
N ALA A 100 38.95 -1.80 -19.40
CA ALA A 100 38.92 -0.88 -20.54
C ALA A 100 37.57 -0.17 -20.67
N HIS A 101 36.49 -0.78 -20.19
CA HIS A 101 35.12 -0.26 -20.21
C HIS A 101 34.64 0.24 -18.84
N THR A 102 35.54 0.44 -17.89
CA THR A 102 35.22 0.96 -16.56
C THR A 102 35.70 2.41 -16.40
N GLU A 103 34.76 3.32 -16.21
CA GLU A 103 35.03 4.73 -15.90
C GLU A 103 35.28 4.89 -14.40
N LEU A 104 36.52 5.22 -14.04
CA LEU A 104 36.94 5.33 -12.65
C LEU A 104 36.17 6.44 -11.91
N ILE A 105 35.68 6.14 -10.71
CA ILE A 105 35.09 7.15 -9.84
C ILE A 105 36.21 8.06 -9.30
N PRO A 106 36.10 9.39 -9.42
CA PRO A 106 37.09 10.30 -8.89
C PRO A 106 37.08 10.29 -7.36
N VAL A 107 38.18 9.81 -6.76
CA VAL A 107 38.69 10.06 -5.40
C VAL A 107 37.76 9.76 -4.18
N PRO A 108 38.33 9.45 -2.98
CA PRO A 108 39.63 9.91 -2.45
C PRO A 108 40.88 9.28 -3.08
N ILE A 109 40.81 8.09 -3.71
CA ILE A 109 41.83 7.59 -4.66
C ILE A 109 41.12 6.76 -5.75
N PRO A 110 41.28 7.06 -7.06
CA PRO A 110 40.79 6.19 -8.13
C PRO A 110 41.45 4.81 -8.03
N ARG A 111 40.65 3.73 -8.01
CA ARG A 111 41.16 2.36 -7.95
C ARG A 111 41.11 1.75 -9.34
N ALA A 112 42.21 1.92 -10.08
CA ALA A 112 42.39 1.26 -11.37
C ALA A 112 42.47 -0.27 -11.20
N GLY A 113 41.91 -1.00 -12.15
CA GLY A 113 42.00 -2.46 -12.20
C GLY A 113 43.33 -2.94 -12.77
N THR A 114 43.57 -4.25 -12.66
CA THR A 114 44.69 -4.97 -13.28
C THR A 114 44.13 -6.14 -14.09
N SER A 115 44.96 -6.90 -14.82
CA SER A 115 44.49 -8.10 -15.51
C SER A 115 43.92 -9.17 -14.55
N GLU A 116 44.22 -9.08 -13.24
CA GLU A 116 43.77 -10.01 -12.19
C GLU A 116 42.74 -9.40 -11.23
N THR A 117 42.43 -8.10 -11.35
CA THR A 117 41.50 -7.41 -10.44
C THR A 117 40.62 -6.38 -11.16
N PRO A 118 39.33 -6.25 -10.81
CA PRO A 118 38.45 -5.27 -11.43
C PRO A 118 38.81 -3.84 -10.99
N ALA A 119 38.62 -2.89 -11.90
CA ALA A 119 38.62 -1.47 -11.61
C ALA A 119 37.36 -1.10 -10.82
N VAL A 120 37.45 -0.10 -9.94
CA VAL A 120 36.29 0.44 -9.22
C VAL A 120 35.76 1.66 -9.97
N GLY A 121 34.59 1.51 -10.57
CA GLY A 121 34.00 2.55 -11.40
C GLY A 121 32.64 2.19 -11.98
N ASN A 122 32.15 3.08 -12.84
CA ASN A 122 30.95 2.88 -13.62
C ASN A 122 31.30 2.08 -14.89
N VAL A 123 30.68 0.93 -15.07
CA VAL A 123 30.93 0.09 -16.25
C VAL A 123 30.01 0.54 -17.39
N GLN A 124 30.61 0.77 -18.56
CA GLN A 124 29.91 1.18 -19.76
C GLN A 124 28.92 0.10 -20.21
N VAL A 125 27.83 0.52 -20.84
CA VAL A 125 26.84 -0.41 -21.42
C VAL A 125 27.53 -1.29 -22.47
N TYR A 126 27.22 -2.58 -22.43
CA TYR A 126 27.74 -3.56 -23.38
C TYR A 126 27.15 -3.31 -24.78
N GLY A 127 28.00 -3.12 -25.78
CA GLY A 127 27.62 -2.54 -27.07
C GLY A 127 26.66 -3.37 -27.93
N SER A 128 26.55 -4.67 -27.68
CA SER A 128 25.71 -5.62 -28.42
C SER A 128 24.63 -6.27 -27.53
N ALA A 129 24.20 -5.61 -26.46
CA ALA A 129 23.16 -6.13 -25.57
C ALA A 129 21.89 -6.55 -26.34
N ALA A 130 21.38 -7.73 -26.05
CA ALA A 130 20.15 -8.23 -26.62
C ALA A 130 18.95 -7.41 -26.11
N ASP A 131 17.97 -7.19 -26.97
CA ASP A 131 16.74 -6.49 -26.58
C ASP A 131 15.85 -7.41 -25.74
N TYR A 132 15.61 -7.02 -24.48
CA TYR A 132 14.70 -7.68 -23.54
C TYR A 132 13.35 -6.96 -23.44
N GLY A 133 13.14 -5.93 -24.26
CA GLY A 133 11.98 -5.03 -24.16
C GLY A 133 12.12 -4.06 -22.99
N SER A 134 11.03 -3.34 -22.74
CA SER A 134 10.87 -2.47 -21.57
C SER A 134 9.88 -3.11 -20.59
N PRO A 135 10.03 -2.88 -19.28
CA PRO A 135 9.03 -3.33 -18.32
C PRO A 135 7.69 -2.69 -18.65
N SER A 136 6.60 -3.44 -18.45
CA SER A 136 5.24 -3.00 -18.75
C SER A 136 4.37 -3.04 -17.51
N GLY A 137 3.40 -2.13 -17.40
CA GLY A 137 2.44 -2.13 -16.28
C GLY A 137 2.94 -1.47 -14.99
N ILE A 138 4.16 -0.91 -14.99
CA ILE A 138 4.65 -0.05 -13.91
C ILE A 138 4.07 1.34 -14.11
N ASP A 139 3.03 1.67 -13.36
CA ASP A 139 2.36 2.98 -13.41
C ASP A 139 1.97 3.44 -12.00
N TYR A 140 1.95 4.76 -11.81
CA TYR A 140 1.64 5.42 -10.55
C TYR A 140 0.59 6.52 -10.77
N PRO A 141 -0.63 6.18 -11.23
CA PRO A 141 -1.69 7.16 -11.40
C PRO A 141 -2.09 7.74 -10.04
N PRO A 142 -2.57 8.99 -9.98
CA PRO A 142 -3.07 9.55 -8.73
C PRO A 142 -4.25 8.70 -8.21
N PRO A 143 -4.35 8.45 -6.89
CA PRO A 143 -5.50 7.75 -6.32
C PRO A 143 -6.75 8.63 -6.43
N ASN A 144 -7.93 8.02 -6.28
CA ASN A 144 -9.17 8.77 -6.28
C ASN A 144 -9.17 9.83 -5.16
N PRO A 145 -9.60 11.07 -5.43
CA PRO A 145 -9.61 12.11 -4.42
C PRO A 145 -10.52 11.72 -3.25
N ALA A 146 -10.07 11.98 -2.02
CA ALA A 146 -10.88 11.81 -0.82
C ALA A 146 -11.90 12.95 -0.73
N VAL A 147 -12.98 12.86 -1.49
CA VAL A 147 -14.10 13.82 -1.41
C VAL A 147 -14.92 13.47 -0.18
N ASP A 148 -15.08 14.42 0.76
CA ASP A 148 -15.91 14.21 1.94
C ASP A 148 -17.40 14.13 1.56
N ASP A 149 -17.99 12.94 1.71
CA ASP A 149 -19.40 12.66 1.46
C ASP A 149 -20.18 12.33 2.74
N THR A 150 -19.58 12.54 3.91
CA THR A 150 -20.24 12.29 5.21
C THR A 150 -21.46 13.17 5.37
N ARG A 151 -21.36 14.45 4.98
CA ARG A 151 -22.49 15.39 5.02
C ARG A 151 -23.63 14.95 4.11
N GLU A 152 -23.32 14.56 2.88
CA GLU A 152 -24.33 14.07 1.92
C GLU A 152 -25.01 12.80 2.46
N THR A 153 -24.24 11.89 3.05
CA THR A 153 -24.76 10.67 3.68
C THR A 153 -25.71 10.99 4.85
N ILE A 154 -25.37 11.98 5.69
CA ILE A 154 -26.22 12.45 6.79
C ILE A 154 -27.49 13.10 6.23
N ASP A 155 -27.37 14.01 5.27
CA ASP A 155 -28.51 14.72 4.66
C ASP A 155 -29.48 13.74 3.97
N GLU A 156 -28.95 12.75 3.23
CA GLU A 156 -29.71 11.65 2.62
C GLU A 156 -30.48 10.85 3.67
N ALA A 157 -29.81 10.46 4.77
CA ALA A 157 -30.42 9.65 5.81
C ALA A 157 -31.41 10.43 6.68
N ALA A 158 -31.20 11.74 6.88
CA ALA A 158 -32.04 12.59 7.71
C ALA A 158 -33.37 12.94 7.02
N GLY A 159 -33.38 13.03 5.68
CA GLY A 159 -34.59 13.33 4.92
C GLY A 159 -35.27 14.63 5.39
N TRP A 160 -36.50 14.55 5.89
CA TRP A 160 -37.22 15.72 6.39
C TRP A 160 -36.63 16.29 7.70
N LEU A 161 -35.92 15.48 8.48
CA LEU A 161 -35.34 15.89 9.76
C LEU A 161 -34.25 16.95 9.58
N GLY A 162 -33.52 16.97 8.46
CA GLY A 162 -32.49 18.00 8.21
C GLY A 162 -33.06 19.43 8.24
N GLU A 163 -34.29 19.63 7.76
CA GLU A 163 -34.96 20.93 7.85
C GLU A 163 -35.41 21.29 9.26
N VAL A 164 -35.79 20.28 10.04
CA VAL A 164 -36.25 20.45 11.42
C VAL A 164 -35.07 20.69 12.34
N ASP A 165 -33.98 19.94 12.19
CA ASP A 165 -32.72 20.14 12.90
C ASP A 165 -32.18 21.56 12.67
N ARG A 166 -32.19 22.05 11.42
CA ARG A 166 -31.85 23.46 11.14
C ARG A 166 -32.76 24.44 11.88
N THR A 167 -34.07 24.16 11.96
CA THR A 167 -35.01 25.00 12.71
C THR A 167 -34.72 24.98 14.22
N ILE A 168 -34.38 23.81 14.78
CA ILE A 168 -33.96 23.66 16.18
C ILE A 168 -32.68 24.47 16.42
N PHE A 169 -31.71 24.37 15.52
CA PHE A 169 -30.45 25.12 15.61
C PHE A 169 -30.66 26.63 15.55
N GLU A 170 -31.47 27.13 14.62
CA GLU A 170 -31.79 28.56 14.51
C GLU A 170 -32.49 29.12 15.77
N LEU A 171 -33.30 28.31 16.45
CA LEU A 171 -34.05 28.71 17.65
C LEU A 171 -33.27 28.57 18.96
N THR A 172 -32.37 27.59 19.04
CA THR A 172 -31.75 27.15 20.31
C THR A 172 -30.23 27.20 20.32
N GLY A 173 -29.60 27.35 19.15
CA GLY A 173 -28.15 27.21 18.96
C GLY A 173 -27.65 25.76 19.03
N TRP A 174 -28.54 24.78 19.08
CA TRP A 174 -28.20 23.36 19.25
C TRP A 174 -28.79 22.50 18.14
N SER A 175 -28.03 21.51 17.67
CA SER A 175 -28.40 20.59 16.58
C SER A 175 -28.29 19.15 17.08
N PRO A 176 -29.44 18.50 17.40
CA PRO A 176 -29.54 17.08 17.68
C PRO A 176 -28.81 16.19 16.69
N LEU A 177 -28.96 16.49 15.39
CA LEU A 177 -28.35 15.71 14.32
C LEU A 177 -26.83 15.86 14.36
N ASN A 178 -26.31 17.07 14.56
CA ASN A 178 -24.88 17.31 14.72
C ASN A 178 -24.35 16.62 15.98
N GLU A 179 -25.03 16.73 17.12
CA GLU A 179 -24.61 16.08 18.37
C GLU A 179 -24.50 14.56 18.19
N ALA A 180 -25.52 13.94 17.58
CA ALA A 180 -25.58 12.50 17.34
C ALA A 180 -24.59 12.02 16.26
N THR A 181 -24.09 12.88 15.38
CA THR A 181 -23.21 12.51 14.27
C THR A 181 -21.78 13.00 14.44
N LEU A 182 -21.51 13.96 15.33
CA LEU A 182 -20.18 14.52 15.59
C LEU A 182 -19.12 13.43 15.90
N PRO A 183 -19.39 12.39 16.71
CA PRO A 183 -18.40 11.34 16.98
C PRO A 183 -17.98 10.52 15.75
N ILE A 184 -18.84 10.47 14.73
CA ILE A 184 -18.64 9.76 13.45
C ILE A 184 -18.50 10.75 12.28
N SER A 185 -18.18 12.01 12.58
CA SER A 185 -17.85 13.04 11.58
C SER A 185 -16.41 12.90 11.11
N GLY A 186 -16.14 13.29 9.87
CA GLY A 186 -14.81 13.26 9.27
C GLY A 186 -14.83 12.74 7.83
N ASN A 187 -13.73 12.93 7.12
CA ASN A 187 -13.58 12.45 5.75
C ASN A 187 -13.06 11.00 5.73
N TRP A 188 -13.96 10.03 5.83
CA TRP A 188 -13.62 8.60 5.85
C TRP A 188 -13.14 8.08 4.49
N ASN A 189 -13.34 8.84 3.41
CA ASN A 189 -12.80 8.53 2.10
C ASN A 189 -11.29 8.72 2.02
N GLU A 190 -10.67 9.37 3.02
CA GLU A 190 -9.20 9.38 3.18
C GLU A 190 -8.62 7.99 3.38
N ILE A 191 -9.31 7.10 4.10
CA ILE A 191 -8.85 5.72 4.29
C ILE A 191 -8.85 4.99 2.94
N ARG A 192 -9.93 5.12 2.17
CA ARG A 192 -10.04 4.51 0.83
C ARG A 192 -8.94 5.01 -0.10
N ARG A 193 -8.74 6.33 -0.17
CA ARG A 193 -7.67 6.94 -0.99
C ARG A 193 -6.29 6.39 -0.61
N LEU A 194 -6.01 6.26 0.69
CA LEU A 194 -4.76 5.73 1.19
C LEU A 194 -4.57 4.24 0.83
N GLY A 195 -5.63 3.44 1.00
CA GLY A 195 -5.64 2.04 0.61
C GLY A 195 -5.39 1.87 -0.89
N GLU A 196 -6.06 2.66 -1.72
CA GLU A 196 -5.84 2.69 -3.17
C GLU A 196 -4.41 3.08 -3.54
N ALA A 197 -3.80 4.03 -2.82
CA ALA A 197 -2.39 4.38 -3.02
C ALA A 197 -1.46 3.18 -2.76
N PHE A 198 -1.66 2.43 -1.68
CA PHE A 198 -0.87 1.22 -1.43
C PHE A 198 -1.10 0.12 -2.48
N ASP A 199 -2.34 -0.06 -2.96
CA ASP A 199 -2.66 -0.98 -4.05
C ASP A 199 -1.95 -0.60 -5.36
N ILE A 200 -2.00 0.68 -5.75
CA ILE A 200 -1.30 1.18 -6.94
C ILE A 200 0.21 0.91 -6.83
N ALA A 201 0.83 1.27 -5.71
CA ALA A 201 2.25 1.03 -5.50
C ALA A 201 2.60 -0.47 -5.51
N GLY A 202 1.74 -1.31 -4.91
CA GLY A 202 1.91 -2.76 -4.90
C GLY A 202 1.81 -3.39 -6.28
N ARG A 203 0.83 -3.00 -7.10
CA ARG A 203 0.67 -3.48 -8.49
C ARG A 203 1.85 -3.09 -9.37
N ALA A 204 2.41 -1.90 -9.18
CA ALA A 204 3.60 -1.49 -9.92
C ALA A 204 4.81 -2.39 -9.61
N MET A 205 4.99 -2.79 -8.34
CA MET A 205 6.02 -3.76 -7.95
C MET A 205 5.74 -5.17 -8.47
N GLU A 206 4.47 -5.59 -8.48
CA GLU A 206 4.04 -6.88 -9.04
C GLU A 206 4.35 -6.97 -10.55
N ALA A 207 4.04 -5.91 -11.32
CA ALA A 207 4.34 -5.82 -12.75
C ALA A 207 5.86 -5.79 -13.04
N ALA A 208 6.62 -5.13 -12.16
CA ALA A 208 8.07 -5.14 -12.22
C ALA A 208 8.64 -6.55 -11.94
N ALA A 209 8.06 -7.30 -11.01
CA ALA A 209 8.42 -8.69 -10.71
C ALA A 209 8.21 -9.59 -11.93
N GLU A 210 7.04 -9.48 -12.59
CA GLU A 210 6.72 -10.22 -13.81
C GLU A 210 7.71 -9.90 -14.95
N SER A 211 8.06 -8.63 -15.12
CA SER A 211 9.06 -8.21 -16.12
C SER A 211 10.43 -8.84 -15.82
N LEU A 212 10.88 -8.78 -14.57
CA LEU A 212 12.16 -9.38 -14.16
C LEU A 212 12.15 -10.90 -14.33
N GLU A 213 11.10 -11.58 -13.88
CA GLU A 213 10.94 -13.03 -14.01
C GLU A 213 11.02 -13.50 -15.46
N ASN A 214 10.31 -12.83 -16.38
CA ASN A 214 10.39 -13.12 -17.81
C ASN A 214 11.82 -12.96 -18.35
N GLY A 215 12.53 -11.93 -17.89
CA GLY A 215 13.94 -11.73 -18.22
C GLY A 215 14.85 -12.86 -17.68
N VAL A 216 14.66 -13.26 -16.42
CA VAL A 216 15.41 -14.36 -15.82
C VAL A 216 15.17 -15.68 -16.54
N LEU A 217 13.91 -16.00 -16.86
CA LEU A 217 13.56 -17.22 -17.60
C LEU A 217 14.21 -17.24 -18.99
N ARG A 218 14.28 -16.09 -19.66
CA ARG A 218 14.91 -15.98 -20.97
C ARG A 218 16.44 -16.15 -20.90
N VAL A 219 17.12 -15.60 -19.90
CA VAL A 219 18.59 -15.67 -19.83
C VAL A 219 19.10 -17.07 -19.47
N ASP A 220 18.27 -17.89 -18.80
CA ASP A 220 18.61 -19.25 -18.33
C ASP A 220 19.13 -20.16 -19.45
N GLU A 221 18.62 -20.01 -20.68
CA GLU A 221 19.09 -20.77 -21.86
C GLU A 221 20.48 -20.36 -22.36
N TYR A 222 21.02 -19.23 -21.89
CA TYR A 222 22.21 -18.59 -22.44
C TYR A 222 23.31 -18.34 -21.42
N TRP A 223 23.09 -18.70 -20.16
CA TRP A 223 24.04 -18.49 -19.08
C TRP A 223 24.00 -19.63 -18.06
N ASP A 224 25.11 -20.35 -17.92
CA ASP A 224 25.30 -21.42 -16.96
C ASP A 224 26.50 -21.19 -16.02
N GLY A 225 26.78 -22.17 -15.16
CA GLY A 225 27.84 -22.12 -14.15
C GLY A 225 27.40 -21.52 -12.81
N ARG A 226 28.32 -21.44 -11.85
CA ARG A 226 28.03 -20.98 -10.47
C ARG A 226 27.45 -19.58 -10.40
N ALA A 227 27.93 -18.66 -11.23
CA ALA A 227 27.45 -17.29 -11.23
C ALA A 227 25.98 -17.21 -11.69
N ALA A 228 25.60 -18.00 -12.70
CA ALA A 228 24.22 -18.12 -13.15
C ALA A 228 23.32 -18.75 -12.07
N GLN A 229 23.80 -19.80 -11.37
CA GLN A 229 23.07 -20.43 -10.27
C GLN A 229 22.85 -19.46 -9.10
N ALA A 230 23.90 -18.75 -8.68
CA ALA A 230 23.82 -17.73 -7.65
C ALA A 230 22.88 -16.59 -8.04
N PHE A 231 22.89 -16.18 -9.32
CA PHE A 231 21.94 -15.22 -9.86
C PHE A 231 20.51 -15.73 -9.78
N SER A 232 20.24 -16.97 -10.23
CA SER A 232 18.90 -17.58 -10.15
C SER A 232 18.37 -17.60 -8.71
N ASP A 233 19.21 -17.95 -7.73
CA ASP A 233 18.79 -18.00 -6.33
C ASP A 233 18.57 -16.62 -5.73
N TYR A 234 19.37 -15.63 -6.13
CA TYR A 234 19.17 -14.23 -5.75
C TYR A 234 17.88 -13.67 -6.35
N SER A 235 17.70 -13.85 -7.65
CA SER A 235 16.59 -13.28 -8.42
C SER A 235 15.26 -13.90 -8.01
N LYS A 236 15.19 -15.20 -7.72
CA LYS A 236 13.98 -15.85 -7.16
C LYS A 236 13.50 -15.18 -5.88
N ARG A 237 14.41 -14.88 -4.95
CA ARG A 237 14.06 -14.21 -3.68
C ARG A 237 13.63 -12.77 -3.90
N GLN A 238 14.34 -12.04 -4.78
CA GLN A 238 13.98 -10.68 -5.16
C GLN A 238 12.60 -10.61 -5.83
N ILE A 239 12.33 -11.48 -6.81
CA ILE A 239 11.06 -11.58 -7.54
C ILE A 239 9.92 -11.92 -6.57
N ALA A 240 10.11 -12.90 -5.68
CA ALA A 240 9.09 -13.26 -4.70
C ALA A 240 8.72 -12.09 -3.78
N ALA A 241 9.71 -11.32 -3.31
CA ALA A 241 9.48 -10.14 -2.48
C ALA A 241 8.71 -9.04 -3.24
N MET A 242 9.04 -8.81 -4.51
CA MET A 242 8.32 -7.84 -5.35
C MET A 242 6.88 -8.28 -5.63
N TYR A 243 6.64 -9.57 -5.91
CA TYR A 243 5.29 -10.11 -6.10
C TYR A 243 4.41 -9.95 -4.85
N TRP A 244 4.98 -10.07 -3.65
CA TRP A 244 4.23 -9.95 -2.40
C TRP A 244 3.59 -8.55 -2.20
N GLU A 245 4.22 -7.48 -2.72
CA GLU A 245 3.70 -6.12 -2.63
C GLU A 245 2.29 -5.98 -3.24
N GLY A 246 1.99 -6.71 -4.32
CA GLY A 246 0.71 -6.65 -5.04
C GLY A 246 -0.48 -7.11 -4.18
N PRO A 247 -0.51 -8.37 -3.72
CA PRO A 247 -1.53 -8.88 -2.80
C PRO A 247 -1.66 -8.03 -1.53
N CYS A 248 -0.52 -7.62 -0.94
CA CYS A 248 -0.51 -6.80 0.27
C CYS A 248 -1.24 -5.46 0.07
N GLY A 249 -0.90 -4.72 -0.99
CA GLY A 249 -1.57 -3.48 -1.36
C GLY A 249 -3.07 -3.66 -1.62
N ARG A 250 -3.47 -4.70 -2.36
CA ARG A 250 -4.88 -5.04 -2.59
C ARG A 250 -5.64 -5.36 -1.31
N THR A 251 -5.03 -6.09 -0.38
CA THR A 251 -5.63 -6.38 0.93
C THR A 251 -5.87 -5.09 1.70
N ILE A 252 -4.88 -4.21 1.79
CA ILE A 252 -5.02 -2.92 2.49
C ILE A 252 -6.13 -2.07 1.89
N HIS A 253 -6.22 -2.02 0.57
CA HIS A 253 -7.29 -1.31 -0.12
C HIS A 253 -8.67 -1.89 0.19
N ALA A 254 -8.82 -3.21 0.12
CA ALA A 254 -10.11 -3.85 0.43
C ALA A 254 -10.52 -3.65 1.90
N LEU A 255 -9.56 -3.68 2.83
CA LEU A 255 -9.81 -3.36 4.25
C LEU A 255 -10.23 -1.90 4.42
N ALA A 256 -9.56 -0.96 3.75
CA ALA A 256 -9.93 0.45 3.75
C ALA A 256 -11.35 0.67 3.21
N GLU A 257 -11.73 0.03 2.10
CA GLU A 257 -13.08 0.08 1.56
C GLU A 257 -14.12 -0.45 2.54
N ALA A 258 -13.83 -1.60 3.17
CA ALA A 258 -14.70 -2.23 4.16
C ALA A 258 -14.94 -1.30 5.37
N ILE A 259 -13.88 -0.66 5.88
CA ILE A 259 -13.97 0.31 6.98
C ILE A 259 -14.85 1.48 6.57
N THR A 260 -14.58 2.12 5.43
CA THR A 260 -15.36 3.28 4.97
C THR A 260 -16.84 2.93 4.77
N GLU A 261 -17.16 1.73 4.25
CA GLU A 261 -18.54 1.29 4.05
C GLU A 261 -19.25 0.96 5.37
N GLN A 262 -18.56 0.36 6.34
CA GLN A 262 -19.12 0.14 7.68
C GLN A 262 -19.45 1.47 8.38
N ILE A 263 -18.58 2.47 8.25
CA ILE A 263 -18.81 3.81 8.80
C ILE A 263 -20.02 4.46 8.12
N ARG A 264 -20.10 4.43 6.79
CA ARG A 264 -21.23 4.97 6.02
C ARG A 264 -22.56 4.34 6.44
N ASN A 265 -22.60 3.01 6.55
CA ASN A 265 -23.81 2.30 6.99
C ASN A 265 -24.15 2.58 8.46
N GLY A 266 -23.13 2.75 9.29
CA GLY A 266 -23.27 3.21 10.66
C GLY A 266 -23.94 4.57 10.76
N VAL A 267 -23.39 5.58 10.07
CA VAL A 267 -23.96 6.94 9.99
C VAL A 267 -25.43 6.88 9.56
N ARG A 268 -25.74 6.15 8.48
CA ARG A 268 -27.12 5.98 8.02
C ARG A 268 -28.02 5.36 9.07
N THR A 269 -27.52 4.37 9.82
CA THR A 269 -28.30 3.68 10.86
C THR A 269 -28.61 4.61 12.03
N VAL A 270 -27.61 5.36 12.52
CA VAL A 270 -27.80 6.34 13.60
C VAL A 270 -28.81 7.40 13.20
N VAL A 271 -28.63 8.01 12.02
CA VAL A 271 -29.50 9.08 11.55
C VAL A 271 -30.94 8.57 11.33
N ARG A 272 -31.12 7.41 10.69
CA ARG A 272 -32.46 6.82 10.51
C ARG A 272 -33.13 6.51 11.85
N LYS A 273 -32.37 5.99 12.82
CA LYS A 273 -32.94 5.68 14.14
C LYS A 273 -33.35 6.94 14.89
N LEU A 274 -32.56 8.02 14.80
CA LEU A 274 -32.94 9.33 15.32
C LEU A 274 -34.26 9.80 14.69
N VAL A 275 -34.39 9.70 13.37
CA VAL A 275 -35.64 10.03 12.64
C VAL A 275 -36.80 9.18 13.14
N GLU A 276 -36.67 7.85 13.17
CA GLU A 276 -37.72 6.93 13.62
C GLU A 276 -38.20 7.23 15.04
N MET A 277 -37.28 7.49 15.97
CA MET A 277 -37.63 7.78 17.36
C MET A 277 -38.33 9.14 17.50
N LEU A 278 -37.91 10.15 16.73
CA LEU A 278 -38.59 11.44 16.68
C LEU A 278 -39.97 11.37 16.01
N GLU A 279 -40.16 10.50 15.02
CA GLU A 279 -41.47 10.23 14.41
C GLU A 279 -42.43 9.51 15.35
N ALA A 280 -41.92 8.62 16.22
CA ALA A 280 -42.74 7.85 17.15
C ALA A 280 -43.32 8.70 18.29
N GLU A 281 -42.60 9.71 18.78
CA GLU A 281 -43.06 10.53 19.92
C GLU A 281 -43.96 11.70 19.56
N VAL A 282 -43.97 12.09 18.30
CA VAL A 282 -44.91 13.08 17.82
C VAL A 282 -45.94 12.30 17.02
N ASP A 283 -47.15 12.16 17.53
CA ASP A 283 -48.24 11.42 16.86
C ASP A 283 -48.54 12.07 15.49
N LEU A 284 -47.92 11.55 14.43
CA LEU A 284 -47.72 12.27 13.17
C LEU A 284 -48.40 11.56 12.00
N GLY A 285 -49.69 11.84 11.82
CA GLY A 285 -50.33 11.74 10.50
C GLY A 285 -49.80 12.76 9.47
N SER A 286 -48.89 13.67 9.88
CA SER A 286 -48.25 14.67 9.01
C SER A 286 -46.87 15.12 9.56
N GLY A 287 -45.88 14.23 9.50
CA GLY A 287 -44.52 14.32 10.08
C GLY A 287 -43.91 15.71 10.30
N ARG A 288 -43.95 16.51 9.24
CA ARG A 288 -43.27 17.80 9.11
C ARG A 288 -43.97 18.96 9.84
N SER A 289 -45.29 18.89 10.00
CA SER A 289 -46.11 20.01 10.49
C SER A 289 -46.22 20.03 12.01
N ALA A 290 -46.42 18.89 12.65
CA ALA A 290 -46.58 18.87 14.11
C ALA A 290 -45.24 19.05 14.85
N MET A 291 -44.12 18.59 14.30
CA MET A 291 -42.79 18.85 14.87
C MET A 291 -42.45 20.36 14.82
N LYS A 292 -42.69 21.04 13.69
CA LYS A 292 -42.56 22.51 13.60
C LYS A 292 -43.49 23.25 14.56
N VAL A 293 -44.70 22.74 14.80
CA VAL A 293 -45.67 23.34 15.74
C VAL A 293 -45.25 23.10 17.19
N ALA A 294 -44.76 21.91 17.53
CA ALA A 294 -44.22 21.59 18.85
C ALA A 294 -43.00 22.46 19.17
N LEU A 295 -42.07 22.60 18.22
CA LEU A 295 -40.87 23.44 18.36
C LEU A 295 -41.20 24.95 18.44
N LYS A 296 -42.15 25.45 17.64
CA LYS A 296 -42.62 26.84 17.76
C LYS A 296 -43.34 27.13 19.08
N LYS A 297 -43.84 26.09 19.76
CA LYS A 297 -44.45 26.17 21.09
C LYS A 297 -43.43 26.02 22.22
N ILE A 298 -42.13 26.17 21.95
CA ILE A 298 -41.08 26.30 22.97
C ILE A 298 -40.73 27.79 23.18
N PRO A 299 -41.56 28.61 23.86
CA PRO A 299 -41.10 29.85 24.45
C PRO A 299 -40.57 29.53 25.86
N ILE A 300 -39.27 29.24 25.95
CA ILE A 300 -38.40 29.34 27.14
C ILE A 300 -38.75 28.52 28.42
N VAL A 301 -39.99 28.18 28.84
CA VAL A 301 -40.21 27.39 30.10
C VAL A 301 -41.55 26.62 30.24
N GLY A 302 -42.30 26.32 29.17
CA GLY A 302 -43.74 25.98 29.32
C GLY A 302 -44.19 24.51 29.46
N THR A 303 -43.50 23.53 28.85
CA THR A 303 -44.02 22.15 28.74
C THR A 303 -42.94 21.12 29.05
N ALA A 304 -42.69 20.90 30.34
CA ALA A 304 -41.64 20.02 30.84
C ALA A 304 -41.72 18.58 30.28
N TRP A 305 -42.91 18.03 30.08
CA TRP A 305 -43.10 16.62 29.70
C TRP A 305 -42.69 16.31 28.25
N GLN A 306 -42.88 17.24 27.30
CA GLN A 306 -42.44 17.05 25.90
C GLN A 306 -40.93 17.27 25.73
N ILE A 307 -40.29 18.00 26.65
CA ILE A 307 -38.84 18.19 26.67
C ILE A 307 -38.16 16.93 27.18
N GLU A 308 -38.74 16.27 28.18
CA GLU A 308 -38.20 15.04 28.77
C GLU A 308 -38.16 13.88 27.75
N SER A 309 -39.20 13.68 26.94
CA SER A 309 -39.22 12.63 25.90
C SER A 309 -38.24 12.90 24.76
N ILE A 310 -38.11 14.15 24.31
CA ILE A 310 -37.10 14.53 23.30
C ILE A 310 -35.68 14.30 23.85
N ILE A 311 -35.43 14.68 25.11
CA ILE A 311 -34.14 14.42 25.76
C ILE A 311 -33.88 12.90 25.84
N GLU A 312 -34.87 12.09 26.23
CA GLU A 312 -34.72 10.63 26.30
C GLU A 312 -34.41 9.99 24.92
N ILE A 313 -35.08 10.46 23.85
CA ILE A 313 -34.77 10.04 22.48
C ILE A 313 -33.32 10.34 22.12
N LEU A 314 -32.82 11.51 22.53
CA LEU A 314 -31.46 11.92 22.22
C LEU A 314 -30.44 11.12 23.00
N TRP A 315 -30.70 10.82 24.26
CA TRP A 315 -29.87 9.89 25.04
C TRP A 315 -29.84 8.51 24.38
N LYS A 316 -30.99 7.94 23.99
CA LYS A 316 -31.05 6.65 23.29
C LYS A 316 -30.33 6.68 21.93
N THR A 317 -30.45 7.78 21.20
CA THR A 317 -29.72 7.98 19.93
C THR A 317 -28.22 8.06 20.20
N MET A 318 -27.82 8.78 21.24
CA MET A 318 -26.43 8.93 21.63
C MET A 318 -25.83 7.59 22.05
N ASP A 319 -26.56 6.78 22.82
CA ASP A 319 -26.12 5.44 23.19
C ASP A 319 -25.88 4.56 21.95
N LEU A 320 -26.78 4.62 20.97
CA LEU A 320 -26.61 3.93 19.69
C LEU A 320 -25.43 4.47 18.87
N THR A 321 -25.24 5.80 18.82
CA THR A 321 -24.07 6.42 18.22
C THR A 321 -22.81 5.92 18.90
N MET A 322 -22.77 5.87 20.23
CA MET A 322 -21.61 5.40 21.00
C MET A 322 -21.33 3.92 20.78
N ASP A 323 -22.35 3.08 20.71
CA ASP A 323 -22.19 1.67 20.36
C ASP A 323 -21.66 1.48 18.94
N LEU A 324 -22.07 2.33 18.00
CA LEU A 324 -21.51 2.34 16.66
C LEU A 324 -20.06 2.84 16.64
N VAL A 325 -19.76 3.94 17.33
CA VAL A 325 -18.40 4.48 17.47
C VAL A 325 -17.48 3.39 18.00
N ARG A 326 -17.86 2.68 19.06
CA ARG A 326 -17.07 1.55 19.60
C ARG A 326 -16.82 0.45 18.58
N LYS A 327 -17.81 0.13 17.74
CA LYS A 327 -17.63 -0.85 16.66
C LYS A 327 -16.67 -0.36 15.59
N ILE A 328 -16.80 0.90 15.18
CA ILE A 328 -15.88 1.52 14.21
C ILE A 328 -14.46 1.56 14.79
N GLU A 329 -14.32 1.95 16.06
CA GLU A 329 -13.04 1.94 16.77
C GLU A 329 -12.41 0.55 16.83
N ASP A 330 -13.17 -0.50 17.15
CA ASP A 330 -12.66 -1.88 17.15
C ASP A 330 -12.15 -2.30 15.76
N VAL A 331 -12.87 -1.95 14.70
CA VAL A 331 -12.48 -2.27 13.32
C VAL A 331 -11.23 -1.47 12.91
N VAL A 332 -11.18 -0.19 13.28
CA VAL A 332 -10.03 0.69 13.05
C VAL A 332 -8.80 0.21 13.82
N ASP A 333 -8.96 -0.20 15.08
CA ASP A 333 -7.88 -0.75 15.90
C ASP A 333 -7.36 -2.08 15.33
N ARG A 334 -8.25 -2.94 14.80
CA ARG A 334 -7.85 -4.17 14.10
C ARG A 334 -7.07 -3.88 12.82
N PHE A 335 -7.48 -2.86 12.07
CA PHE A 335 -6.74 -2.43 10.89
C PHE A 335 -5.36 -1.87 11.25
N ALA A 336 -5.26 -1.07 12.31
CA ALA A 336 -3.98 -0.62 12.86
C ALA A 336 -3.08 -1.81 13.26
N GLN A 337 -3.62 -2.79 13.96
CA GLN A 337 -2.88 -4.00 14.34
C GLN A 337 -2.46 -4.83 13.13
N PHE A 338 -3.28 -4.89 12.08
CA PHE A 338 -2.91 -5.53 10.82
C PHE A 338 -1.73 -4.81 10.16
N LEU A 339 -1.78 -3.47 10.05
CA LEU A 339 -0.68 -2.67 9.50
C LEU A 339 0.62 -2.84 10.30
N ASP A 340 0.52 -2.90 11.63
CA ASP A 340 1.65 -3.13 12.54
C ASP A 340 2.24 -4.54 12.37
N ALA A 341 1.37 -5.55 12.28
CA ALA A 341 1.76 -6.95 12.08
C ALA A 341 2.56 -7.16 10.79
N ILE A 342 2.15 -6.51 9.69
CA ILE A 342 2.87 -6.61 8.40
C ILE A 342 4.14 -5.73 8.35
N THR A 343 4.38 -4.86 9.35
CA THR A 343 5.64 -4.12 9.51
C THR A 343 6.67 -4.80 10.41
N ASP A 344 6.27 -5.79 11.22
CA ASP A 344 7.16 -6.57 12.11
C ASP A 344 7.27 -8.05 11.69
N PRO A 345 7.94 -8.36 10.56
CA PRO A 345 8.00 -9.71 10.03
C PRO A 345 8.83 -10.68 10.90
N GLU A 346 9.79 -10.19 11.70
CA GLU A 346 10.60 -11.05 12.58
C GLU A 346 9.84 -11.49 13.84
N GLY A 347 8.91 -10.67 14.33
CA GLY A 347 8.08 -10.97 15.50
C GLY A 347 6.91 -11.92 15.24
N GLN A 348 6.55 -12.17 13.98
CA GLN A 348 5.23 -12.71 13.62
C GLN A 348 5.29 -13.80 12.55
N ILE A 349 5.76 -15.00 12.92
CA ILE A 349 5.70 -16.20 12.07
C ILE A 349 4.23 -16.65 11.90
N ASN A 350 3.61 -16.22 10.81
CA ASN A 350 2.39 -16.69 10.12
C ASN A 350 1.04 -16.82 10.89
N GLN A 351 0.98 -16.77 12.23
CA GLN A 351 -0.29 -16.99 12.96
C GLN A 351 -1.07 -15.73 13.37
N SER A 352 -0.48 -14.55 13.27
CA SER A 352 -1.08 -13.29 13.72
C SER A 352 -1.78 -12.54 12.60
N ILE A 353 -1.21 -12.50 11.40
CA ILE A 353 -1.78 -11.74 10.27
C ILE A 353 -3.17 -12.29 9.89
N GLU A 354 -3.33 -13.62 9.78
CA GLU A 354 -4.64 -14.24 9.52
C GLU A 354 -5.69 -13.86 10.57
N ARG A 355 -5.31 -13.85 11.87
CA ARG A 355 -6.22 -13.45 12.96
C ARG A 355 -6.65 -11.98 12.86
N HIS A 356 -5.78 -11.12 12.34
CA HIS A 356 -6.13 -9.72 12.10
C HIS A 356 -7.02 -9.54 10.86
N LEU A 357 -6.99 -10.48 9.91
CA LEU A 357 -7.84 -10.50 8.71
C LEU A 357 -9.22 -11.15 8.93
N GLU A 358 -9.32 -12.14 9.84
CA GLU A 358 -10.58 -12.83 10.17
C GLU A 358 -11.82 -11.91 10.32
N PRO A 359 -11.75 -10.75 11.01
CA PRO A 359 -12.89 -9.86 11.20
C PRO A 359 -13.40 -9.22 9.90
N PHE A 360 -12.60 -9.27 8.84
CA PHE A 360 -12.89 -8.68 7.54
C PHE A 360 -13.27 -9.70 6.48
N ASN A 361 -13.20 -11.01 6.76
CA ASN A 361 -13.51 -12.08 5.80
C ASN A 361 -14.85 -11.85 5.10
N ASP A 362 -15.90 -11.50 5.86
CA ASP A 362 -17.22 -11.19 5.32
C ASP A 362 -17.22 -10.02 4.32
N ALA A 363 -16.39 -9.01 4.53
CA ALA A 363 -16.27 -7.86 3.64
C ALA A 363 -15.42 -8.20 2.41
N LEU A 364 -14.33 -8.95 2.61
CA LEU A 364 -13.44 -9.43 1.56
C LEU A 364 -14.17 -10.39 0.60
N ASP A 365 -15.00 -11.29 1.13
CA ASP A 365 -15.80 -12.24 0.37
C ASP A 365 -16.94 -11.56 -0.42
N ARG A 366 -17.59 -10.55 0.16
CA ARG A 366 -18.71 -9.82 -0.48
C ARG A 366 -18.24 -8.86 -1.58
N GLY A 367 -17.02 -8.34 -1.48
CA GLY A 367 -16.50 -7.34 -2.42
C GLY A 367 -16.23 -7.86 -3.84
N LYS A 368 -16.24 -9.18 -4.08
CA LYS A 368 -15.69 -9.80 -5.31
C LYS A 368 -14.26 -9.35 -5.64
N VAL A 369 -13.56 -8.77 -4.68
CA VAL A 369 -12.16 -8.39 -4.84
C VAL A 369 -11.38 -9.69 -4.71
N ALA A 370 -10.63 -10.06 -5.74
CA ALA A 370 -9.72 -11.19 -5.69
C ALA A 370 -8.54 -10.87 -4.76
N VAL A 371 -8.82 -10.76 -3.46
CA VAL A 371 -7.81 -10.54 -2.42
C VAL A 371 -7.25 -11.91 -2.05
N ASP A 372 -5.98 -12.11 -2.35
CA ASP A 372 -5.26 -13.31 -1.93
C ASP A 372 -4.70 -13.08 -0.52
N THR A 373 -5.58 -13.13 0.47
CA THR A 373 -5.23 -12.91 1.89
C THR A 373 -4.15 -13.87 2.37
N ALA A 374 -4.13 -15.09 1.84
CA ALA A 374 -3.09 -16.08 2.12
C ALA A 374 -1.71 -15.59 1.64
N LYS A 375 -1.62 -15.03 0.42
CA LYS A 375 -0.36 -14.42 -0.04
C LYS A 375 0.06 -13.21 0.77
N THR A 376 -0.88 -12.37 1.20
CA THR A 376 -0.55 -11.24 2.09
C THR A 376 -0.04 -11.71 3.45
N ALA A 377 -0.65 -12.76 4.00
CA ALA A 377 -0.24 -13.34 5.29
C ALA A 377 1.10 -14.07 5.23
N ASP A 378 1.49 -14.58 4.06
CA ASP A 378 2.81 -15.18 3.85
C ASP A 378 3.89 -14.11 3.68
N ILE A 379 4.45 -13.66 4.80
CA ILE A 379 5.56 -12.68 4.83
C ILE A 379 6.93 -13.28 4.51
N THR A 380 7.00 -14.59 4.26
CA THR A 380 8.23 -15.31 3.92
C THR A 380 9.05 -14.61 2.82
N PRO A 381 8.44 -14.14 1.71
CA PRO A 381 9.19 -13.45 0.66
C PRO A 381 9.87 -12.16 1.15
N VAL A 382 9.24 -11.42 2.06
CA VAL A 382 9.80 -10.19 2.63
C VAL A 382 10.99 -10.50 3.52
N ILE A 383 10.88 -11.52 4.39
CA ILE A 383 11.97 -11.95 5.28
C ILE A 383 13.21 -12.40 4.50
N PHE A 384 13.01 -13.13 3.40
CA PHE A 384 14.11 -13.68 2.60
C PHE A 384 14.56 -12.77 1.47
N THR A 385 14.05 -11.53 1.41
CA THR A 385 14.52 -10.51 0.47
C THR A 385 16.04 -10.39 0.57
N PRO A 386 16.79 -10.33 -0.55
CA PRO A 386 18.22 -10.15 -0.47
C PRO A 386 18.59 -8.79 0.15
N ASP A 387 19.32 -8.79 1.27
CA ASP A 387 19.87 -7.58 1.89
C ASP A 387 21.24 -7.19 1.33
N GLU A 388 21.91 -8.16 0.72
CA GLU A 388 23.21 -8.02 0.09
C GLU A 388 23.04 -7.56 -1.36
N ARG A 389 24.02 -6.81 -1.87
CA ARG A 389 24.11 -6.57 -3.30
C ARG A 389 24.41 -7.89 -4.00
N PHE A 390 23.70 -8.18 -5.09
CA PHE A 390 24.10 -9.27 -5.96
C PHE A 390 25.56 -9.06 -6.40
N SER A 391 26.29 -10.14 -6.65
CA SER A 391 27.62 -10.11 -7.23
C SER A 391 27.87 -11.41 -7.98
N VAL A 392 28.48 -11.31 -9.15
CA VAL A 392 28.96 -12.48 -9.92
C VAL A 392 30.30 -13.03 -9.40
N GLY A 393 30.86 -12.42 -8.35
CA GLY A 393 32.13 -12.77 -7.73
C GLY A 393 33.33 -11.95 -8.26
N GLU A 394 34.37 -11.82 -7.44
CA GLU A 394 35.64 -11.14 -7.79
C GLU A 394 36.86 -12.04 -7.46
N GLY A 395 38.01 -11.78 -8.10
CA GLY A 395 39.30 -12.41 -7.78
C GLY A 395 39.69 -13.56 -8.71
N THR A 396 40.25 -14.64 -8.16
CA THR A 396 40.73 -15.81 -8.96
C THR A 396 39.61 -16.79 -9.34
N GLN A 397 38.37 -16.49 -8.98
CA GLN A 397 37.21 -17.39 -9.02
C GLN A 397 35.93 -16.90 -9.76
N PRO A 398 35.86 -15.77 -10.51
CA PRO A 398 34.62 -15.36 -11.20
C PRO A 398 34.05 -16.41 -12.17
N TRP A 399 34.91 -17.36 -12.55
CA TRP A 399 34.73 -18.43 -13.53
C TRP A 399 34.93 -19.81 -12.91
N GLN A 400 34.82 -20.00 -11.58
CA GLN A 400 35.25 -21.25 -10.94
C GLN A 400 34.39 -22.50 -11.20
N ASP A 401 33.46 -22.44 -12.17
CA ASP A 401 32.82 -23.59 -12.82
C ASP A 401 32.67 -23.38 -14.35
N ALA A 402 33.55 -22.58 -14.98
CA ALA A 402 33.60 -22.32 -16.42
C ALA A 402 34.56 -23.25 -17.19
#